data_AF-A0A954F6Q0-F1
#
_entry.id   AF-A0A954F6Q0-F1
#
_cell.length_a   1.000
_cell.length_b   1.000
_cell.length_c   1.000
_cell.angle_alpha   90.00
_cell.angle_beta   90.00
_cell.angle_gamma   90.00
#
_symmetry.space_group_name_H-M   'P 1'
#
loop_
_entity.id
_entity.type
_entity.pdbx_description
1 polymer ?
#
loop_
_entity_poly.entity_id
_entity_poly.type
_entity_poly.pdbx_seq_one_letter_code
_entity_poly.pdbx_strand_id
1 'polypeptide(L)'
;MSATKCEHCGLPVPQDLEPGPGEPAFCCNGCRTVYHAISGAGLEAFYRLSRDAGEGQPARTTGQSYDEFGDASFTELYVRQTDEHNHSVDLYLEGIHCASCVWLVERLPHILPGVLDVRLDARRHVAVVQWDPATVDLPTIARHLDR
;
A
#
# COMPACT_ATOMS: atom_id res chain seq x y z
N MET A 1 -35.18 -9.65 -4.36
CA MET A 1 -34.88 -8.44 -3.58
C MET A 1 -33.37 -8.32 -3.54
N SER A 2 -32.81 -7.22 -4.05
CA SER A 2 -31.36 -7.01 -4.08
C SER A 2 -30.91 -6.66 -2.67
N ALA A 3 -30.10 -7.52 -2.05
CA ALA A 3 -29.55 -7.24 -0.73
C ALA A 3 -28.54 -6.09 -0.85
N THR A 4 -28.70 -5.06 -0.02
CA THR A 4 -27.73 -3.96 0.10
C THR A 4 -26.36 -4.55 0.44
N LYS A 5 -25.30 -4.16 -0.29
CA LYS A 5 -23.94 -4.64 -0.05
C LYS A 5 -23.17 -3.69 0.86
N CYS A 6 -22.34 -4.27 1.71
CA CYS A 6 -21.44 -3.52 2.58
C CYS A 6 -20.40 -2.75 1.76
N GLU A 7 -20.21 -1.46 2.06
CA GLU A 7 -19.24 -0.61 1.36
C GLU A 7 -17.77 -0.97 1.62
N HIS A 8 -17.49 -1.72 2.67
CA HIS A 8 -16.12 -2.12 3.02
C HIS A 8 -15.73 -3.49 2.46
N CYS A 9 -16.53 -4.53 2.75
CA CYS A 9 -16.19 -5.93 2.46
C CYS A 9 -17.03 -6.56 1.35
N GLY A 10 -18.06 -5.87 0.85
CA GLY A 10 -18.93 -6.37 -0.23
C GLY A 10 -19.95 -7.44 0.18
N LEU A 11 -19.94 -7.91 1.43
CA LEU A 11 -20.93 -8.87 1.95
C LEU A 11 -22.33 -8.25 2.07
N PRO A 12 -23.42 -9.06 2.05
CA PRO A 12 -24.77 -8.57 2.30
C PRO A 12 -24.90 -7.90 3.66
N VAL A 13 -25.61 -6.77 3.71
CA VAL A 13 -25.94 -6.07 4.96
C VAL A 13 -27.19 -6.74 5.58
N PRO A 14 -27.15 -7.13 6.86
CA PRO A 14 -28.33 -7.63 7.58
C PRO A 14 -29.47 -6.62 7.55
N GLN A 15 -30.72 -7.10 7.48
CA GLN A 15 -31.90 -6.23 7.36
C GLN A 15 -32.06 -5.24 8.53
N ASP A 16 -31.66 -5.66 9.73
CA ASP A 16 -31.65 -4.85 10.95
C ASP A 16 -30.57 -3.76 10.95
N LEU A 17 -29.65 -3.79 9.99
CA LEU A 17 -28.55 -2.84 9.82
C LEU A 17 -28.64 -2.06 8.50
N GLU A 18 -29.78 -2.09 7.81
CA GLU A 18 -29.95 -1.29 6.58
C GLU A 18 -29.86 0.22 6.91
N PRO A 19 -29.01 0.96 6.19
CA PRO A 19 -28.81 2.37 6.46
C PRO A 19 -29.97 3.22 5.95
N GLY A 20 -30.03 4.48 6.40
CA GLY A 20 -30.93 5.48 5.83
C GLY A 20 -30.57 5.84 4.38
N PRO A 21 -31.47 6.53 3.66
CA PRO A 21 -31.21 6.97 2.29
C PRO A 21 -29.95 7.86 2.21
N GLY A 22 -28.98 7.47 1.38
CA GLY A 22 -27.74 8.23 1.16
C GLY A 22 -26.63 7.97 2.18
N GLU A 23 -26.85 7.09 3.15
CA GLU A 23 -25.82 6.69 4.11
C GLU A 23 -25.07 5.41 3.64
N PRO A 24 -23.75 5.32 3.89
CA PRO A 24 -22.99 4.12 3.56
C PRO A 24 -23.45 2.91 4.39
N ALA A 25 -23.62 1.76 3.72
CA ALA A 25 -24.13 0.53 4.31
C ALA A 25 -23.00 -0.36 4.85
N PHE A 26 -23.18 -0.95 6.04
CA PHE A 26 -22.18 -1.82 6.66
C PHE A 26 -22.79 -3.07 7.28
N CYS A 27 -22.19 -4.24 7.04
CA CYS A 27 -22.67 -5.50 7.62
C CYS A 27 -22.34 -5.66 9.11
N CYS A 28 -21.42 -4.84 9.66
CA CYS A 28 -21.06 -4.83 11.07
C CYS A 28 -20.36 -3.51 11.46
N ASN A 29 -20.25 -3.24 12.77
CA ASN A 29 -19.52 -2.06 13.28
C ASN A 29 -18.03 -2.07 12.90
N GLY A 30 -17.40 -3.25 12.78
CA GLY A 30 -16.01 -3.37 12.34
C GLY A 30 -15.80 -2.81 10.93
N CYS A 31 -16.68 -3.14 9.99
CA CYS A 31 -16.62 -2.62 8.62
C CYS A 31 -16.78 -1.09 8.58
N ARG A 32 -17.67 -0.54 9.42
CA ARG A 32 -17.84 0.91 9.56
C ARG A 32 -16.56 1.59 10.05
N THR A 33 -15.94 1.05 11.08
CA THR A 33 -14.70 1.59 11.65
C THR A 33 -13.57 1.59 10.63
N VAL A 34 -13.33 0.46 9.96
CA VAL A 34 -12.27 0.38 8.94
C VAL A 34 -12.58 1.31 7.77
N TYR A 35 -13.84 1.42 7.36
CA TYR A 35 -14.26 2.35 6.32
C TYR A 35 -13.90 3.80 6.61
N HIS A 36 -14.22 4.27 7.81
CA HIS A 36 -13.89 5.63 8.21
C HIS A 36 -12.38 5.83 8.45
N ALA A 37 -11.65 4.80 8.88
CA ALA A 37 -10.19 4.88 9.00
C ALA A 37 -9.51 5.04 7.64
N ILE A 38 -9.88 4.23 6.65
CA ILE A 38 -9.37 4.32 5.28
C ILE A 38 -9.75 5.67 4.66
N SER A 39 -11.02 6.07 4.79
CA SER A 39 -11.48 7.35 4.23
C SER A 39 -10.83 8.55 4.93
N GLY A 40 -10.69 8.51 6.26
CA GLY A 40 -10.02 9.57 7.02
C GLY A 40 -8.53 9.71 6.69
N ALA A 41 -7.90 8.65 6.19
CA ALA A 41 -6.51 8.68 5.71
C ALA A 41 -6.37 9.16 4.25
N GLY A 42 -7.46 9.55 3.58
CA GLY A 42 -7.45 9.92 2.16
C GLY A 42 -7.13 8.74 1.23
N LEU A 43 -7.55 7.53 1.64
CA LEU A 43 -7.29 6.27 0.95
C LEU A 43 -8.54 5.71 0.24
N GLU A 44 -9.53 6.56 -0.07
CA GLU A 44 -10.84 6.16 -0.63
C GLU A 44 -10.74 5.46 -1.98
N ALA A 45 -9.67 5.72 -2.74
CA ALA A 45 -9.38 5.04 -4.00
C ALA A 45 -9.28 3.51 -3.83
N PHE A 46 -8.96 3.02 -2.62
CA PHE A 46 -9.01 1.61 -2.26
C PHE A 46 -10.34 0.94 -2.65
N TYR A 47 -11.48 1.59 -2.41
CA TYR A 47 -12.80 0.99 -2.68
C TYR A 47 -13.14 0.91 -4.16
N ARG A 48 -12.57 1.80 -4.98
CA ARG A 48 -12.72 1.71 -6.44
C ARG A 48 -11.90 0.54 -6.96
N LEU A 49 -10.65 0.44 -6.52
CA LEU A 49 -9.73 -0.59 -6.98
C LEU A 49 -10.15 -2.00 -6.52
N SER A 50 -10.66 -2.14 -5.30
CA SER A 50 -11.16 -3.41 -4.76
C SER A 50 -12.44 -3.91 -5.42
N ARG A 51 -13.23 -3.04 -6.06
CA ARG A 51 -14.41 -3.46 -6.84
C ARG A 51 -14.04 -3.97 -8.23
N ASP A 52 -12.95 -3.44 -8.79
CA ASP A 52 -12.43 -3.83 -10.11
C ASP A 52 -11.48 -5.04 -10.03
N ALA A 53 -10.84 -5.25 -8.88
CA ALA A 53 -10.01 -6.42 -8.62
C ALA A 53 -10.89 -7.64 -8.30
N GLY A 54 -10.67 -8.76 -9.02
CA GLY A 54 -11.29 -10.06 -8.70
C GLY A 54 -10.76 -10.66 -7.38
N GLU A 55 -11.01 -11.95 -7.15
CA GLU A 55 -10.44 -12.69 -6.01
C GLU A 55 -8.91 -12.78 -6.13
N GLY A 56 -8.22 -11.78 -5.56
CA GLY A 56 -6.76 -11.75 -5.43
C GLY A 56 -6.32 -12.52 -4.18
N GLN A 57 -5.17 -13.20 -4.27
CA GLN A 57 -4.54 -13.80 -3.10
C GLN A 57 -3.75 -12.71 -2.35
N PRO A 58 -3.86 -12.59 -1.02
CA PRO A 58 -3.12 -11.58 -0.26
C PRO A 58 -1.61 -11.68 -0.54
N ALA A 59 -0.94 -10.53 -0.66
CA ALA A 59 0.52 -10.50 -0.61
C ALA A 59 0.98 -11.07 0.74
N ARG A 60 2.11 -11.78 0.73
CA ARG A 60 2.69 -12.39 1.93
C ARG A 60 3.89 -11.57 2.37
N THR A 61 3.93 -11.24 3.66
CA THR A 61 5.14 -10.73 4.32
C THR A 61 6.18 -11.84 4.38
N THR A 62 7.39 -11.53 3.96
CA THR A 62 8.53 -12.46 4.01
C THR A 62 9.11 -12.56 5.41
N GLY A 63 9.03 -11.49 6.21
CA GLY A 63 9.58 -11.44 7.56
C GLY A 63 11.11 -11.35 7.58
N GLN A 64 11.71 -10.92 6.46
CA GLN A 64 13.15 -10.72 6.35
C GLN A 64 13.60 -9.49 7.16
N SER A 65 14.87 -9.51 7.61
CA SER A 65 15.44 -8.41 8.42
C SER A 65 15.76 -7.17 7.58
N TYR A 66 16.22 -7.39 6.34
CA TYR A 66 16.73 -6.39 5.39
C TYR A 66 17.93 -5.57 5.92
N ASP A 67 18.64 -6.07 6.94
CA ASP A 67 19.77 -5.36 7.53
C ASP A 67 20.93 -5.22 6.54
N GLU A 68 21.09 -6.17 5.62
CA GLU A 68 22.09 -6.13 4.55
C GLU A 68 21.93 -4.93 3.61
N PHE A 69 20.74 -4.32 3.54
CA PHE A 69 20.53 -3.10 2.75
C PHE A 69 21.14 -1.86 3.41
N GLY A 70 21.54 -1.96 4.68
CA GLY A 70 22.30 -0.94 5.40
C GLY A 70 23.81 -1.04 5.20
N ASP A 71 24.31 -2.09 4.53
CA ASP A 71 25.73 -2.27 4.31
C ASP A 71 26.26 -1.27 3.27
N ALA A 72 27.45 -0.74 3.53
CA ALA A 72 28.11 0.19 2.61
C ALA A 72 28.34 -0.43 1.22
N SER A 73 28.66 -1.73 1.17
CA SER A 73 28.82 -2.48 -0.08
C SER A 73 27.52 -2.59 -0.88
N PHE A 74 26.37 -2.71 -0.22
CA PHE A 74 25.08 -2.70 -0.88
C PHE A 74 24.80 -1.33 -1.49
N THR A 75 25.04 -0.28 -0.71
CA THR A 75 24.87 1.11 -1.15
C THR A 75 25.72 1.40 -2.39
N GLU A 76 27.00 1.02 -2.35
CA GLU A 76 27.94 1.24 -3.47
C GLU A 76 27.51 0.52 -4.76
N LEU A 77 26.95 -0.69 -4.65
CA LEU A 77 26.60 -1.52 -5.81
C LEU A 77 25.22 -1.21 -6.39
N TYR A 78 24.25 -0.85 -5.56
CA TYR A 78 22.84 -0.84 -5.94
C TYR A 78 22.14 0.51 -5.76
N VAL A 79 22.70 1.42 -4.95
CA VAL A 79 22.10 2.72 -4.70
C VAL A 79 22.72 3.77 -5.62
N ARG A 80 21.87 4.50 -6.33
CA ARG A 80 22.25 5.60 -7.21
C ARG A 80 21.95 6.92 -6.50
N GLN A 81 22.94 7.78 -6.40
CA GLN A 81 22.71 9.16 -5.94
C GLN A 81 22.06 9.97 -7.07
N THR A 82 20.87 10.54 -6.84
CA THR A 82 20.13 11.31 -7.85
C THR A 82 20.45 12.81 -7.79
N ASP A 83 20.80 13.33 -6.61
CA ASP A 83 21.37 14.66 -6.38
C ASP A 83 22.16 14.69 -5.06
N GLU A 84 22.59 15.87 -4.58
CA GLU A 84 23.41 16.01 -3.35
C GLU A 84 22.75 15.41 -2.09
N HIS A 85 21.43 15.28 -2.06
CA HIS A 85 20.68 14.86 -0.88
C HIS A 85 19.82 13.61 -1.10
N ASN A 86 19.66 13.15 -2.34
CA ASN A 86 18.69 12.11 -2.65
C ASN A 86 19.35 10.84 -3.19
N HIS A 87 18.79 9.70 -2.79
CA HIS A 87 19.21 8.38 -3.20
C HIS A 87 18.08 7.67 -3.95
N SER A 88 18.43 6.75 -4.84
CA SER A 88 17.49 5.94 -5.60
C SER A 88 17.94 4.50 -5.73
N VAL A 89 16.99 3.57 -5.66
CA VAL A 89 17.22 2.13 -5.77
C VAL A 89 16.04 1.46 -6.45
N ASP A 90 16.34 0.39 -7.17
CA ASP A 90 15.33 -0.47 -7.80
C ASP A 90 15.11 -1.69 -6.90
N LEU A 91 13.91 -1.83 -6.34
CA LEU A 91 13.54 -2.97 -5.49
C LEU A 91 12.58 -3.89 -6.22
N TYR A 92 12.89 -5.18 -6.25
CA TYR A 92 11.94 -6.19 -6.72
C TYR A 92 10.92 -6.50 -5.60
N LEU A 93 9.62 -6.44 -5.93
CA LEU A 93 8.53 -6.70 -4.99
C LEU A 93 7.77 -7.96 -5.37
N GLU A 94 7.74 -8.93 -4.45
CA GLU A 94 6.90 -10.11 -4.61
C GLU A 94 5.42 -9.78 -4.37
N GLY A 95 4.51 -10.59 -4.94
CA GLY A 95 3.09 -10.48 -4.66
C GLY A 95 2.34 -9.30 -5.33
N ILE A 96 2.97 -8.58 -6.26
CA ILE A 96 2.28 -7.57 -7.07
C ILE A 96 1.35 -8.24 -8.09
N HIS A 97 0.03 -8.01 -7.99
CA HIS A 97 -0.95 -8.68 -8.86
C HIS A 97 -2.21 -7.86 -9.20
N CYS A 98 -2.36 -6.65 -8.65
CA CYS A 98 -3.52 -5.81 -8.94
C CYS A 98 -3.16 -4.31 -8.96
N ALA A 99 -4.07 -3.49 -9.48
CA ALA A 99 -3.93 -2.04 -9.51
C ALA A 99 -3.86 -1.42 -8.10
N SER A 100 -4.46 -2.07 -7.10
CA SER A 100 -4.34 -1.66 -5.69
C SER A 100 -2.90 -1.74 -5.18
N CYS A 101 -2.10 -2.73 -5.63
CA CYS A 101 -0.69 -2.84 -5.25
C CYS A 101 0.11 -1.62 -5.73
N VAL A 102 -0.08 -1.21 -6.99
CA VAL A 102 0.56 -0.01 -7.55
C VAL A 102 0.18 1.21 -6.73
N TRP A 103 -1.13 1.40 -6.52
CA TRP A 103 -1.61 2.57 -5.81
C TRP A 103 -1.10 2.67 -4.37
N LEU A 104 -1.02 1.55 -3.64
CA LEU A 104 -0.48 1.53 -2.28
C LEU A 104 1.03 1.83 -2.24
N VAL A 105 1.81 1.15 -3.10
CA VAL A 105 3.28 1.31 -3.13
C VAL A 105 3.66 2.74 -3.51
N GLU A 106 2.99 3.34 -4.51
CA GLU A 106 3.25 4.72 -4.94
C GLU A 106 2.78 5.77 -3.91
N ARG A 107 1.99 5.37 -2.91
CA ARG A 107 1.56 6.26 -1.80
C ARG A 107 2.57 6.28 -0.64
N LEU A 108 3.63 5.46 -0.68
CA LEU A 108 4.63 5.39 0.38
C LEU A 108 5.18 6.75 0.84
N PRO A 109 5.43 7.76 -0.03
CA PRO A 109 5.86 9.10 0.40
C PRO A 109 4.94 9.79 1.41
N HIS A 110 3.64 9.44 1.43
CA HIS A 110 2.67 10.00 2.36
C HIS A 110 2.60 9.26 3.70
N ILE A 111 3.21 8.07 3.76
CA ILE A 111 3.12 7.15 4.90
C ILE A 111 4.45 7.11 5.64
N LEU A 112 5.58 7.16 4.91
CA LEU A 112 6.92 7.06 5.45
C LEU A 112 7.71 8.36 5.17
N PRO A 113 7.85 9.25 6.16
CA PRO A 113 8.68 10.46 6.04
C PRO A 113 10.10 10.13 5.59
N GLY A 114 10.64 10.93 4.68
CA GLY A 114 11.97 10.71 4.07
C GLY A 114 11.90 9.99 2.73
N VAL A 115 10.82 9.27 2.42
CA VAL A 115 10.56 8.80 1.05
C VAL A 115 10.00 9.94 0.21
N LEU A 116 10.61 10.19 -0.95
CA LEU A 116 10.33 11.34 -1.80
C LEU A 116 9.42 10.99 -2.98
N ASP A 117 9.71 9.87 -3.65
CA ASP A 117 8.93 9.35 -4.77
C ASP A 117 9.04 7.82 -4.83
N VAL A 118 7.98 7.16 -5.26
CA VAL A 118 7.99 5.72 -5.56
C VAL A 118 7.18 5.48 -6.83
N ARG A 119 7.75 4.74 -7.77
CA ARG A 119 7.05 4.30 -8.99
C ARG A 119 7.12 2.81 -9.14
N LEU A 120 5.98 2.15 -9.32
CA LEU A 120 5.92 0.69 -9.47
C LEU A 120 5.66 0.29 -10.93
N ASP A 121 6.62 -0.41 -11.53
CA ASP A 121 6.35 -1.18 -12.74
C ASP A 121 5.74 -2.53 -12.35
N ALA A 122 4.41 -2.61 -12.34
CA ALA A 122 3.68 -3.83 -11.99
C ALA A 122 3.91 -5.00 -12.96
N ARG A 123 4.42 -4.78 -14.18
CA ARG A 123 4.75 -5.87 -15.11
C ARG A 123 6.10 -6.48 -14.80
N ARG A 124 7.06 -5.66 -14.35
CA ARG A 124 8.40 -6.09 -13.96
C ARG A 124 8.53 -6.39 -12.48
N HIS A 125 7.52 -6.02 -11.69
CA HIS A 125 7.53 -6.10 -10.24
C HIS A 125 8.67 -5.29 -9.62
N VAL A 126 9.03 -4.15 -10.23
CA VAL A 126 10.14 -3.31 -9.78
C VAL A 126 9.60 -1.96 -9.33
N ALA A 127 9.87 -1.62 -8.06
CA ALA A 127 9.64 -0.30 -7.51
C ALA A 127 10.93 0.52 -7.57
N VAL A 128 10.88 1.67 -8.23
CA VAL A 128 11.96 2.67 -8.17
C VAL A 128 11.64 3.59 -7.00
N VAL A 129 12.44 3.52 -5.95
CA VAL A 129 12.28 4.33 -4.75
C VAL A 129 13.29 5.47 -4.77
N GLN A 130 12.85 6.68 -4.42
CA GLN A 130 13.71 7.82 -4.14
C GLN A 130 13.50 8.28 -2.70
N TRP A 131 14.58 8.52 -1.97
CA TRP A 131 14.52 8.91 -0.57
C TRP A 131 15.68 9.83 -0.16
N ASP A 132 15.49 10.53 0.94
CA ASP A 132 16.53 11.27 1.65
C ASP A 132 17.18 10.35 2.71
N PRO A 133 18.45 9.95 2.54
CA PRO A 133 19.15 9.06 3.47
C PRO A 133 19.45 9.74 4.83
N ALA A 134 19.33 11.07 4.94
CA ALA A 134 19.43 11.76 6.22
C ALA A 134 18.16 11.62 7.06
N THR A 135 17.02 11.30 6.42
CA THR A 135 15.72 11.18 7.08
C THR A 135 15.30 9.73 7.31
N VAL A 136 15.56 8.82 6.36
CA VAL A 136 15.18 7.40 6.45
C VAL A 136 16.22 6.49 5.78
N ASP A 137 16.45 5.31 6.35
CA ASP A 137 17.37 4.32 5.78
C ASP A 137 16.66 3.27 4.90
N LEU A 138 17.44 2.65 4.01
CA LEU A 138 16.90 1.65 3.07
C LEU A 138 16.33 0.40 3.77
N PRO A 139 16.93 -0.15 4.85
CA PRO A 139 16.31 -1.24 5.61
C PRO A 139 14.91 -0.90 6.14
N THR A 140 14.68 0.33 6.61
CA THR A 140 13.37 0.78 7.09
C THR A 140 12.37 0.87 5.96
N ILE A 141 12.77 1.39 4.80
CA ILE A 141 11.92 1.41 3.59
C ILE A 141 11.53 -0.01 3.19
N ALA A 142 12.50 -0.93 3.09
CA ALA A 142 12.27 -2.31 2.69
C ALA A 142 11.32 -3.04 3.66
N ARG A 143 11.52 -2.88 4.97
CA ARG A 143 10.61 -3.41 6.00
C ARG A 143 9.21 -2.82 5.93
N HIS A 144 9.05 -1.58 5.46
CA HIS A 144 7.74 -0.97 5.28
C HIS A 144 7.02 -1.54 4.07
N LEU A 145 7.75 -1.85 2.99
CA LEU A 145 7.21 -2.46 1.78
C LEU A 145 6.87 -3.95 1.94
N ASP A 146 7.47 -4.65 2.92
CA ASP A 146 7.17 -6.06 3.26
C ASP A 146 5.90 -6.24 4.13
N ARG A 147 5.26 -5.16 4.58
CA ARG A 147 4.09 -5.17 5.48
C ARG A 147 2.79 -4.90 4.75
#